data_AF-A0AA37T0X8-F1
#
_entry.id   AF-A0AA37T0X8-F1
#
_cell.length_a   1.000
_cell.length_b   1.000
_cell.length_c   1.000
_cell.angle_alpha   90.00
_cell.angle_beta   90.00
_cell.angle_gamma   90.00
#
_symmetry.space_group_name_H-M   'P 1'
#
loop_
_entity.id
_entity.type
_entity.pdbx_description
1 polymer ?
#
loop_
_entity_poly.entity_id
_entity_poly.type
_entity_poly.pdbx_seq_one_letter_code
_entity_poly.pdbx_strand_id
1 'polypeptide(L)'
;MEFDSEFLAALRKHLIIDQIKFLFNLGETRMKHLTPFGWRRLRFCLGVLFFLVPISKTISANEEGAAAQDAFITQTISLNPGWNAVFLEVSPDDGDEETTNDNIMSRVFESESIEKIWAQIRPESPVQYLLQPDELGFNEGGWKVYIPEDKPGAMLTNLFAATAGQVYLVKVSGEDSIELEVKGKPAYKPIRWQPNSFNLVGFYSDPDNPTDFRRFLNLPGGSDQKIYELAFDESVGRSQWQRVSADSLMEPGRGYYVYNDGSLINSGPLEIGGVARNGLIYPENLSILTLSLTNRMSRPIDAVSVSVGDFPLMYFSRFAQDSAEPQWLGIEGFSPSMNPGEQVDVLMGLDKAVLSEKTSGVLTIKAGGERIRLPLEATPMDSFAGLWAGIAVLDQVSYVHSADGDALEQTPAPLMMKLIVHVDENDQARLLKQVYVVRETSLDGNDNGVLITDDQQLPNYGGVTLTRGESMGVRLSSSAFDFVGNTLSLQGSVHSGLSGVIELPTNLPTHPMKHQWHLGHDDQNNSTGDVIDDTASTFTDEVWPITRTLSLTPNSALEPTPDNGLGRLTGVYEEQIHGLHKDVITVRGRYELNRINTIDVIDP
;
A
#
# COMPACT_ATOMS: atom_id res chain seq x y z
N MET A 1 -50.75 -11.46 13.51
CA MET A 1 -51.28 -12.83 13.68
C MET A 1 -50.17 -13.69 14.29
N GLU A 2 -50.51 -14.80 14.96
CA GLU A 2 -49.68 -15.61 15.86
C GLU A 2 -48.27 -15.94 15.33
N PHE A 3 -47.26 -15.64 16.16
CA PHE A 3 -45.88 -16.04 15.95
C PHE A 3 -45.58 -17.32 16.74
N ASP A 4 -44.70 -18.14 16.19
CA ASP A 4 -44.18 -19.35 16.83
C ASP A 4 -43.63 -19.05 18.24
N SER A 5 -43.97 -19.93 19.18
CA SER A 5 -43.74 -19.76 20.62
C SER A 5 -42.26 -19.72 21.01
N GLU A 6 -41.37 -20.33 20.21
CA GLU A 6 -39.92 -20.29 20.45
C GLU A 6 -39.29 -18.95 20.03
N PHE A 7 -39.79 -18.32 18.96
CA PHE A 7 -39.31 -17.01 18.49
C PHE A 7 -39.68 -15.88 19.47
N LEU A 8 -40.91 -15.91 20.02
CA LEU A 8 -41.35 -14.95 21.03
C LEU A 8 -40.64 -15.13 22.39
N ALA A 9 -40.22 -16.36 22.72
CA ALA A 9 -39.48 -16.65 23.95
C ALA A 9 -38.05 -16.10 23.91
N ALA A 10 -37.38 -16.17 22.75
CA ALA A 10 -36.05 -15.57 22.56
C ALA A 10 -36.08 -14.04 22.60
N LEU A 11 -37.08 -13.42 21.95
CA LEU A 11 -37.22 -11.95 21.92
C LEU A 11 -37.55 -11.34 23.30
N ARG A 12 -38.37 -12.02 24.12
CA ARG A 12 -38.76 -11.55 25.46
C ARG A 12 -37.64 -11.67 26.50
N LYS A 13 -36.71 -12.62 26.34
CA LYS A 13 -35.63 -12.85 27.33
C LYS A 13 -34.50 -11.82 27.23
N HIS A 14 -34.30 -11.18 26.07
CA HIS A 14 -33.28 -10.15 25.89
C HIS A 14 -33.79 -8.72 26.14
N LEU A 15 -35.03 -8.38 25.76
CA LEU A 15 -35.55 -7.02 25.98
C LEU A 15 -35.76 -6.66 27.46
N ILE A 16 -36.02 -7.64 28.33
CA ILE A 16 -36.38 -7.40 29.74
C ILE A 16 -35.14 -7.25 30.64
N ILE A 17 -33.97 -7.77 30.25
CA ILE A 17 -32.76 -7.72 31.08
C ILE A 17 -32.06 -6.35 30.98
N ASP A 18 -32.13 -5.68 29.83
CA ASP A 18 -31.44 -4.39 29.63
C ASP A 18 -32.25 -3.18 30.11
N GLN A 19 -33.59 -3.25 30.08
CA GLN A 19 -34.43 -2.16 30.61
C GLN A 19 -34.49 -2.11 32.14
N ILE A 20 -34.17 -3.20 32.84
CA ILE A 20 -34.21 -3.25 34.31
C ILE A 20 -32.91 -2.71 34.94
N LYS A 21 -31.77 -2.70 34.22
CA LYS A 21 -30.51 -2.13 34.74
C LYS A 21 -30.46 -0.61 34.70
N PHE A 22 -31.16 0.04 33.77
CA PHE A 22 -31.18 1.50 33.67
C PHE A 22 -32.11 2.16 34.71
N LEU A 23 -33.14 1.45 35.17
CA LEU A 23 -34.11 1.97 36.14
C LEU A 23 -33.68 1.85 37.61
N PHE A 24 -32.59 1.14 37.92
CA PHE A 24 -32.11 0.97 39.31
C PHE A 24 -30.99 1.92 39.75
N ASN A 25 -30.51 2.82 38.87
CA ASN A 25 -29.39 3.74 39.20
C ASN A 25 -29.80 5.22 39.35
N LEU A 26 -31.10 5.52 39.40
CA LEU A 26 -31.64 6.88 39.56
C LEU A 26 -32.28 7.14 40.94
N GLY A 27 -31.78 6.46 41.98
CA GLY A 27 -32.24 6.64 43.36
C GLY A 27 -31.08 6.86 44.34
N GLU A 28 -31.08 8.04 44.98
CA GLU A 28 -30.24 8.46 46.13
C GLU A 28 -28.81 8.92 45.78
N THR A 29 -28.46 10.22 45.78
CA THR A 29 -28.24 10.97 47.02
C THR A 29 -28.21 12.51 46.84
N ARG A 30 -29.13 13.17 47.55
CA ARG A 30 -29.10 14.47 48.27
C ARG A 30 -28.42 15.74 47.70
N MET A 31 -29.29 16.72 47.46
CA MET A 31 -29.07 18.17 47.61
C MET A 31 -28.51 18.59 48.99
N LYS A 32 -27.61 19.60 49.01
CA LYS A 32 -27.58 20.76 49.92
C LYS A 32 -26.37 21.68 49.63
N HIS A 33 -26.60 22.88 49.07
CA HIS A 33 -26.27 24.19 49.66
C HIS A 33 -26.33 25.33 48.62
N LEU A 34 -27.16 26.33 48.93
CA LEU A 34 -27.30 27.63 48.28
C LEU A 34 -26.12 28.56 48.60
N THR A 35 -25.69 29.40 47.65
CA THR A 35 -25.78 30.88 47.71
C THR A 35 -25.44 31.53 46.36
N PRO A 36 -26.10 32.65 45.96
CA PRO A 36 -25.78 33.45 44.78
C PRO A 36 -24.96 34.71 45.15
N PHE A 37 -24.01 35.15 44.33
CA PHE A 37 -23.62 36.57 44.11
C PHE A 37 -22.33 36.67 43.27
N GLY A 38 -22.28 37.56 42.26
CA GLY A 38 -21.02 37.91 41.59
C GLY A 38 -21.13 38.48 40.18
N TRP A 39 -21.70 39.67 40.03
CA TRP A 39 -21.77 40.45 38.79
C TRP A 39 -20.40 40.94 38.26
N ARG A 40 -20.29 40.98 36.92
CA ARG A 40 -19.70 42.00 36.01
C ARG A 40 -18.35 42.67 36.33
N ARG A 41 -17.46 42.65 35.32
CA ARG A 41 -16.58 43.73 34.74
C ARG A 41 -15.68 43.05 33.68
N LEU A 42 -15.34 43.56 32.49
CA LEU A 42 -15.35 44.90 31.91
C LEU A 42 -15.15 44.77 30.37
N ARG A 43 -15.93 45.47 29.54
CA ARG A 43 -15.63 45.79 28.12
C ARG A 43 -14.77 47.06 28.08
N PHE A 44 -13.84 47.19 27.14
CA PHE A 44 -13.55 48.48 26.48
C PHE A 44 -12.92 48.30 25.08
N CYS A 45 -13.35 49.19 24.17
CA CYS A 45 -13.16 49.19 22.71
C CYS A 45 -11.98 50.07 22.24
N LEU A 46 -11.54 49.86 20.99
CA LEU A 46 -11.17 50.79 19.88
C LEU A 46 -10.20 50.03 18.94
N GLY A 47 -10.28 49.98 17.61
CA GLY A 47 -10.87 50.85 16.60
C GLY A 47 -9.77 51.50 15.76
N VAL A 48 -9.29 50.86 14.68
CA VAL A 48 -8.48 51.50 13.60
C VAL A 48 -8.81 50.86 12.24
N LEU A 49 -9.29 51.70 11.33
CA LEU A 49 -9.48 51.47 9.89
C LEU A 49 -8.12 51.28 9.18
N PHE A 50 -8.03 50.35 8.24
CA PHE A 50 -7.20 50.52 7.04
C PHE A 50 -7.94 50.00 5.80
N PHE A 51 -8.10 50.89 4.81
CA PHE A 51 -8.53 50.62 3.45
C PHE A 51 -7.39 49.93 2.67
N LEU A 52 -7.67 48.82 2.01
CA LEU A 52 -6.87 48.34 0.87
C LEU A 52 -7.82 47.75 -0.19
N VAL A 53 -7.73 48.32 -1.38
CA VAL A 53 -8.48 47.99 -2.60
C VAL A 53 -7.96 46.66 -3.17
N PRO A 54 -8.79 45.68 -3.57
CA PRO A 54 -8.32 44.61 -4.42
C PRO A 54 -8.34 45.06 -5.89
N ILE A 55 -7.16 45.04 -6.51
CA ILE A 55 -7.00 45.07 -7.96
C ILE A 55 -7.36 43.68 -8.46
N SER A 56 -8.55 43.49 -9.03
CA SER A 56 -8.91 42.26 -9.72
C SER A 56 -8.11 42.16 -11.02
N LYS A 57 -7.00 41.42 -11.00
CA LYS A 57 -6.35 40.89 -12.20
C LYS A 57 -7.10 39.64 -12.62
N THR A 58 -7.73 39.69 -13.79
CA THR A 58 -8.22 38.51 -14.51
C THR A 58 -7.02 37.66 -14.88
N ILE A 59 -6.83 36.54 -14.18
CA ILE A 59 -5.92 35.46 -14.61
C ILE A 59 -6.80 34.38 -15.21
N SER A 60 -6.60 34.15 -16.50
CA SER A 60 -7.16 33.02 -17.24
C SER A 60 -6.59 31.73 -16.66
N ALA A 61 -7.38 31.01 -15.87
CA ALA A 61 -7.05 29.67 -15.43
C ALA A 61 -7.27 28.70 -16.61
N ASN A 62 -6.19 28.37 -17.30
CA ASN A 62 -6.06 27.09 -18.01
C ASN A 62 -4.90 26.35 -17.34
N GLU A 63 -5.18 25.82 -16.15
CA GLU A 63 -4.42 24.74 -15.55
C GLU A 63 -5.49 23.74 -15.09
N GLU A 64 -5.81 22.79 -15.97
CA GLU A 64 -6.38 21.51 -15.55
C GLU A 64 -5.27 20.78 -14.78
N GLY A 65 -5.11 21.14 -13.50
CA GLY A 65 -4.52 20.23 -12.54
C GLY A 65 -5.50 19.07 -12.41
N ALA A 66 -5.09 17.88 -12.83
CA ALA A 66 -5.82 16.67 -12.51
C ALA A 66 -5.96 16.63 -10.99
N ALA A 67 -7.17 16.77 -10.49
CA ALA A 67 -7.44 16.55 -9.07
C ALA A 67 -7.07 15.09 -8.79
N ALA A 68 -6.30 14.85 -7.73
CA ALA A 68 -6.09 13.54 -7.17
C ALA A 68 -7.45 12.80 -7.13
N GLN A 69 -7.60 11.77 -7.97
CA GLN A 69 -8.80 10.95 -7.94
C GLN A 69 -8.74 10.13 -6.66
N ASP A 70 -9.41 10.62 -5.62
CA ASP A 70 -9.69 9.79 -4.46
C ASP A 70 -10.51 8.55 -4.89
N ALA A 71 -10.17 7.38 -4.35
CA ALA A 71 -10.80 6.09 -4.66
C ALA A 71 -12.22 5.93 -4.08
N PHE A 72 -13.08 6.93 -4.30
CA PHE A 72 -14.47 6.90 -3.89
C PHE A 72 -15.34 6.26 -4.96
N ILE A 73 -16.35 5.52 -4.51
CA ILE A 73 -17.47 5.11 -5.36
C ILE A 73 -18.76 5.59 -4.71
N THR A 74 -19.78 5.81 -5.54
CA THR A 74 -21.14 6.05 -5.06
C THR A 74 -21.94 4.76 -5.14
N GLN A 75 -22.47 4.32 -4.00
CA GLN A 75 -23.46 3.24 -3.91
C GLN A 75 -24.86 3.86 -3.90
N THR A 76 -25.67 3.54 -4.91
CA THR A 76 -27.07 4.01 -5.00
C THR A 76 -28.01 2.88 -4.57
N ILE A 77 -28.95 3.20 -3.66
CA ILE A 77 -29.88 2.23 -3.07
C ILE A 77 -31.28 2.83 -3.06
N SER A 78 -32.25 2.13 -3.64
CA SER A 78 -33.65 2.53 -3.58
C SER A 78 -34.27 2.10 -2.26
N LEU A 79 -34.88 3.04 -1.52
CA LEU A 79 -35.54 2.80 -0.25
C LEU A 79 -37.05 3.00 -0.41
N ASN A 80 -37.82 1.97 -0.05
CA ASN A 80 -39.27 2.02 -0.07
C ASN A 80 -39.82 2.68 1.22
N PRO A 81 -41.08 3.17 1.22
CA PRO A 81 -41.74 3.57 2.45
C PRO A 81 -41.74 2.46 3.51
N GLY A 82 -41.52 2.85 4.77
CA GLY A 82 -41.40 1.91 5.89
C GLY A 82 -39.96 1.51 6.18
N TRP A 83 -39.76 0.31 6.72
CA TRP A 83 -38.42 -0.21 7.03
C TRP A 83 -37.79 -0.90 5.82
N ASN A 84 -36.52 -0.57 5.59
CA ASN A 84 -35.63 -1.20 4.60
C ASN A 84 -34.40 -1.77 5.33
N ALA A 85 -33.84 -2.86 4.81
CA ALA A 85 -32.55 -3.38 5.27
C ALA A 85 -31.48 -3.06 4.21
N VAL A 86 -30.55 -2.21 4.58
CA VAL A 86 -29.56 -1.60 3.68
C VAL A 86 -28.17 -2.12 4.02
N PHE A 87 -27.46 -2.69 3.05
CA PHE A 87 -26.08 -3.14 3.19
C PHE A 87 -25.12 -2.15 2.55
N LEU A 88 -24.16 -1.64 3.32
CA LEU A 88 -23.15 -0.72 2.79
C LEU A 88 -21.93 -1.48 2.28
N GLU A 89 -21.57 -1.30 1.01
CA GLU A 89 -20.34 -1.82 0.40
C GLU A 89 -19.18 -0.83 0.52
N VAL A 90 -19.48 0.41 0.93
CA VAL A 90 -18.53 1.51 1.08
C VAL A 90 -18.42 1.96 2.53
N SER A 91 -17.21 2.36 2.92
CA SER A 91 -16.98 3.11 4.15
C SER A 91 -17.21 4.57 3.79
N PRO A 92 -18.29 5.19 4.28
CA PRO A 92 -18.68 6.50 3.79
C PRO A 92 -17.63 7.56 4.08
N ASP A 93 -17.60 8.59 3.24
CA ASP A 93 -16.74 9.75 3.39
C ASP A 93 -17.43 10.83 4.24
N ASP A 94 -16.81 11.25 5.33
CA ASP A 94 -17.21 12.46 6.04
C ASP A 94 -16.55 13.71 5.45
N GLY A 95 -15.83 13.63 4.32
CA GLY A 95 -15.31 14.78 3.57
C GLY A 95 -14.53 15.78 4.43
N ASP A 96 -14.00 15.32 5.56
CA ASP A 96 -13.21 16.06 6.53
C ASP A 96 -12.04 15.17 6.90
N GLU A 97 -10.87 15.49 6.34
CA GLU A 97 -9.64 14.71 6.53
C GLU A 97 -9.15 14.72 7.99
N GLU A 98 -9.70 15.59 8.85
CA GLU A 98 -9.26 15.79 10.24
C GLU A 98 -10.25 15.28 11.31
N THR A 99 -11.49 14.91 10.98
CA THR A 99 -12.46 14.48 12.00
C THR A 99 -12.48 12.98 12.28
N THR A 100 -12.70 12.63 13.56
CA THR A 100 -13.21 11.32 13.92
C THR A 100 -14.62 11.18 13.36
N ASN A 101 -14.95 9.98 12.87
CA ASN A 101 -16.14 9.59 12.11
C ASN A 101 -17.48 9.69 12.92
N ASP A 102 -17.59 10.67 13.80
CA ASP A 102 -18.52 10.74 14.94
C ASP A 102 -19.88 11.37 14.58
N ASN A 103 -20.02 11.96 13.38
CA ASN A 103 -21.30 12.50 12.90
C ASN A 103 -21.65 12.06 11.46
N ILE A 104 -21.01 11.01 10.95
CA ILE A 104 -21.19 10.59 9.56
C ILE A 104 -22.60 10.10 9.25
N MET A 105 -23.32 9.59 10.25
CA MET A 105 -24.70 9.12 10.11
C MET A 105 -25.64 10.21 9.57
N SER A 106 -25.44 11.46 10.00
CA SER A 106 -26.28 12.59 9.55
C SER A 106 -26.09 12.93 8.08
N ARG A 107 -24.89 12.71 7.55
CA ARG A 107 -24.52 13.00 6.16
C ARG A 107 -24.88 11.86 5.22
N VAL A 108 -24.56 10.63 5.62
CA VAL A 108 -24.84 9.43 4.81
C VAL A 108 -26.33 9.27 4.60
N PHE A 109 -27.12 9.59 5.61
CA PHE A 109 -28.57 9.45 5.58
C PHE A 109 -29.28 10.81 5.66
N GLU A 110 -28.75 11.79 4.93
CA GLU A 110 -29.30 13.14 4.83
C GLU A 110 -30.58 13.14 3.97
N SER A 111 -31.71 12.86 4.60
CA SER A 111 -33.03 12.96 3.97
C SER A 111 -34.10 13.30 5.00
N GLU A 112 -34.96 14.26 4.69
CA GLU A 112 -36.10 14.63 5.53
C GLU A 112 -37.07 13.45 5.75
N SER A 113 -37.08 12.50 4.81
CA SER A 113 -37.94 11.31 4.83
C SER A 113 -37.42 10.20 5.75
N ILE A 114 -36.13 10.21 6.13
CA ILE A 114 -35.56 9.21 7.04
C ILE A 114 -35.92 9.58 8.48
N GLU A 115 -36.58 8.64 9.18
CA GLU A 115 -37.01 8.87 10.57
C GLU A 115 -36.01 8.33 11.58
N LYS A 116 -35.54 7.09 11.38
CA LYS A 116 -34.71 6.33 12.34
C LYS A 116 -33.87 5.28 11.62
N ILE A 117 -32.69 5.02 12.16
CA ILE A 117 -31.76 4.02 11.64
C ILE A 117 -31.28 3.14 12.77
N TRP A 118 -31.34 1.83 12.58
CA TRP A 118 -30.91 0.84 13.58
C TRP A 118 -29.79 0.00 13.00
N ALA A 119 -28.74 -0.25 13.79
CA ALA A 119 -27.68 -1.17 13.43
C ALA A 119 -27.47 -2.18 14.56
N GLN A 120 -27.29 -3.45 14.20
CA GLN A 120 -26.84 -4.46 15.15
C GLN A 120 -25.32 -4.48 15.15
N ILE A 121 -24.71 -3.86 16.17
CA ILE A 121 -23.26 -3.84 16.36
C ILE A 121 -22.84 -5.11 17.08
N ARG A 122 -21.83 -5.80 16.54
CA ARG A 122 -21.24 -6.99 17.16
C ARG A 122 -19.80 -6.65 17.57
N PRO A 123 -19.39 -6.98 18.81
CA PRO A 123 -18.07 -6.64 19.28
C PRO A 123 -17.01 -7.41 18.47
N GLU A 124 -16.01 -6.71 17.94
CA GLU A 124 -15.01 -7.30 17.03
C GLU A 124 -13.93 -8.12 17.75
N SER A 125 -13.69 -7.82 19.03
CA SER A 125 -12.77 -8.49 19.95
C SER A 125 -13.37 -8.58 21.35
N PRO A 126 -12.92 -9.46 22.25
CA PRO A 126 -13.18 -9.29 23.67
C PRO A 126 -12.42 -8.04 24.18
N VAL A 127 -13.03 -7.25 25.08
CA VAL A 127 -12.32 -6.15 25.76
C VAL A 127 -11.17 -6.76 26.56
N GLN A 128 -9.93 -6.59 26.10
CA GLN A 128 -8.75 -7.19 26.76
C GLN A 128 -8.12 -6.28 27.82
N TYR A 129 -8.35 -4.96 27.75
CA TYR A 129 -7.88 -3.99 28.75
C TYR A 129 -8.92 -2.88 28.95
N LEU A 130 -9.30 -2.65 30.20
CA LEU A 130 -9.93 -1.42 30.67
C LEU A 130 -8.91 -0.76 31.59
N LEU A 131 -8.47 0.45 31.27
CA LEU A 131 -7.50 1.17 32.12
C LEU A 131 -8.18 1.73 33.37
N GLN A 132 -9.50 1.96 33.31
CA GLN A 132 -10.30 2.50 34.40
C GLN A 132 -11.56 1.65 34.65
N PRO A 133 -11.90 1.30 35.91
CA PRO A 133 -13.08 0.49 36.22
C PRO A 133 -14.44 1.14 35.87
N ASP A 134 -14.47 2.45 35.65
CA ASP A 134 -15.62 3.28 35.28
C ASP A 134 -15.67 3.63 33.78
N GLU A 135 -14.73 3.12 32.98
CA GLU A 135 -14.72 3.26 31.53
C GLU A 135 -15.91 2.46 30.95
N LEU A 136 -16.99 3.17 30.59
CA LEU A 136 -18.17 2.59 29.94
C LEU A 136 -17.75 1.95 28.61
N GLY A 137 -18.26 0.75 28.36
CA GLY A 137 -17.72 -0.20 27.39
C GLY A 137 -17.58 0.37 25.98
N PHE A 138 -16.34 0.64 25.58
CA PHE A 138 -15.92 0.97 24.21
C PHE A 138 -16.31 -0.12 23.17
N ASN A 139 -16.87 -1.25 23.62
CA ASN A 139 -17.17 -2.41 22.80
C ASN A 139 -18.51 -3.07 23.20
N GLU A 140 -19.53 -2.25 23.48
CA GLU A 140 -20.88 -2.72 23.75
C GLU A 140 -21.57 -3.20 22.47
N GLY A 141 -21.62 -4.52 22.30
CA GLY A 141 -22.49 -5.15 21.32
C GLY A 141 -23.98 -4.87 21.58
N GLY A 142 -24.81 -4.98 20.55
CA GLY A 142 -26.26 -4.84 20.64
C GLY A 142 -26.83 -3.92 19.57
N TRP A 143 -28.10 -3.54 19.76
CA TRP A 143 -28.77 -2.60 18.87
C TRP A 143 -28.40 -1.16 19.23
N LYS A 144 -27.88 -0.44 18.25
CA LYS A 144 -27.65 1.01 18.31
C LYS A 144 -28.61 1.71 17.36
N VAL A 145 -28.98 2.95 17.69
CA VAL A 145 -29.96 3.75 16.97
C VAL A 145 -29.41 5.13 16.66
N TYR A 146 -29.68 5.59 15.44
CA TYR A 146 -29.52 6.97 15.02
C TYR A 146 -30.91 7.56 14.72
N ILE A 147 -31.17 8.74 15.26
CA ILE A 147 -32.38 9.54 15.04
C ILE A 147 -31.90 10.94 14.64
N PRO A 148 -32.27 11.44 13.43
CA PRO A 148 -31.85 12.76 12.98
C PRO A 148 -32.24 13.88 13.96
N GLU A 149 -31.44 14.94 14.03
CA GLU A 149 -31.56 16.01 15.03
C GLU A 149 -32.90 16.76 14.98
N ASP A 150 -33.51 16.83 13.80
CA ASP A 150 -34.82 17.44 13.55
C ASP A 150 -35.99 16.56 14.01
N LYS A 151 -35.75 15.30 14.39
CA LYS A 151 -36.80 14.34 14.76
C LYS A 151 -36.97 14.21 16.28
N PRO A 152 -38.21 13.97 16.77
CA PRO A 152 -38.45 13.66 18.18
C PRO A 152 -37.67 12.43 18.65
N GLY A 153 -36.89 12.60 19.72
CA GLY A 153 -36.09 11.54 20.31
C GLY A 153 -34.62 11.51 19.87
N ALA A 154 -34.13 12.53 19.15
CA ALA A 154 -32.71 12.68 18.79
C ALA A 154 -31.74 12.45 19.97
N MET A 155 -32.14 12.79 21.21
CA MET A 155 -31.34 12.53 22.42
C MET A 155 -31.10 11.05 22.74
N LEU A 156 -31.77 10.13 22.05
CA LEU A 156 -31.59 8.68 22.20
C LEU A 156 -30.56 8.11 21.21
N THR A 157 -30.00 8.94 20.33
CA THR A 157 -28.96 8.52 19.38
C THR A 157 -27.74 8.00 20.11
N ASN A 158 -27.33 6.79 19.75
CA ASN A 158 -26.10 6.14 20.21
C ASN A 158 -25.37 5.37 19.09
N LEU A 159 -25.79 5.57 17.84
CA LEU A 159 -25.11 5.13 16.63
C LEU A 159 -24.54 6.38 15.93
N PHE A 160 -23.21 6.50 15.91
CA PHE A 160 -22.51 7.69 15.44
C PHE A 160 -21.66 7.44 14.18
N ALA A 161 -21.31 6.18 13.92
CA ALA A 161 -20.47 5.78 12.79
C ALA A 161 -21.24 4.90 11.78
N ALA A 162 -20.93 5.10 10.50
CA ALA A 162 -21.31 4.23 9.40
C ALA A 162 -20.06 3.55 8.83
N THR A 163 -20.14 2.25 8.58
CA THR A 163 -19.02 1.41 8.10
C THR A 163 -19.47 0.45 7.01
N ALA A 164 -18.55 0.11 6.10
CA ALA A 164 -18.76 -0.94 5.10
C ALA A 164 -18.93 -2.32 5.75
N GLY A 165 -19.64 -3.22 5.06
CA GLY A 165 -19.86 -4.58 5.52
C GLY A 165 -20.95 -4.70 6.60
N GLN A 166 -21.60 -3.59 6.97
CA GLN A 166 -22.65 -3.53 7.97
C GLN A 166 -24.02 -3.36 7.31
N VAL A 167 -25.04 -3.98 7.90
CA VAL A 167 -26.43 -3.76 7.54
C VAL A 167 -27.07 -2.77 8.51
N TYR A 168 -27.81 -1.81 7.95
CA TYR A 168 -28.61 -0.81 8.65
C TYR A 168 -30.09 -1.03 8.34
N LEU A 169 -30.94 -0.98 9.35
CA LEU A 169 -32.38 -0.91 9.17
C LEU A 169 -32.78 0.56 9.11
N VAL A 170 -33.25 1.01 7.96
CA VAL A 170 -33.58 2.42 7.69
C VAL A 170 -35.09 2.56 7.61
N LYS A 171 -35.67 3.40 8.47
CA LYS A 171 -37.10 3.72 8.44
C LYS A 171 -37.32 4.99 7.62
N VAL A 172 -38.06 4.85 6.53
CA VAL A 172 -38.47 5.92 5.62
C VAL A 172 -39.95 6.24 5.83
N SER A 173 -40.26 7.53 5.88
CA SER A 173 -41.61 8.08 5.96
C SER A 173 -42.12 8.50 4.57
N GLY A 174 -43.40 8.86 4.47
CA GLY A 174 -44.03 9.22 3.20
C GLY A 174 -44.62 8.03 2.45
N GLU A 175 -45.03 8.26 1.20
CA GLU A 175 -45.66 7.26 0.32
C GLU A 175 -44.79 6.88 -0.89
N ASP A 176 -43.74 7.66 -1.17
CA ASP A 176 -42.85 7.47 -2.32
C ASP A 176 -41.51 6.85 -1.91
N SER A 177 -40.93 6.07 -2.81
CA SER A 177 -39.55 5.58 -2.66
C SER A 177 -38.55 6.71 -2.83
N ILE A 178 -37.47 6.67 -2.05
CA ILE A 178 -36.35 7.62 -2.16
C ILE A 178 -35.08 6.91 -2.61
N GLU A 179 -34.16 7.63 -3.25
CA GLU A 179 -32.81 7.13 -3.55
C GLU A 179 -31.83 7.60 -2.47
N LEU A 180 -31.07 6.64 -1.94
CA LEU A 180 -29.96 6.87 -1.03
C LEU A 180 -28.66 6.75 -1.82
N GLU A 181 -27.88 7.81 -1.88
CA GLU A 181 -26.55 7.83 -2.50
C GLU A 181 -25.48 7.89 -1.41
N VAL A 182 -24.66 6.84 -1.31
CA VAL A 182 -23.57 6.76 -0.34
C VAL A 182 -22.24 6.82 -1.07
N LYS A 183 -21.55 7.95 -0.97
CA LYS A 183 -20.16 8.10 -1.45
C LYS A 183 -19.20 7.62 -0.37
N GLY A 184 -18.27 6.73 -0.71
CA GLY A 184 -17.32 6.17 0.25
C GLY A 184 -16.20 5.34 -0.39
N LYS A 185 -15.14 5.06 0.37
CA LYS A 185 -14.07 4.15 -0.04
C LYS A 185 -14.64 2.72 -0.04
N PRO A 186 -14.52 1.94 -1.12
CA PRO A 186 -15.00 0.55 -1.12
C PRO A 186 -14.24 -0.26 -0.07
N ALA A 187 -14.93 -1.19 0.59
CA ALA A 187 -14.26 -2.11 1.50
C ALA A 187 -14.94 -3.48 1.56
N TYR A 188 -14.12 -4.52 1.62
CA TYR A 188 -14.56 -5.91 1.74
C TYR A 188 -14.42 -6.40 3.18
N LYS A 189 -15.54 -6.76 3.79
CA LYS A 189 -15.60 -7.35 5.14
C LYS A 189 -16.29 -8.70 5.05
N PRO A 190 -15.54 -9.81 5.23
CA PRO A 190 -16.14 -11.14 5.31
C PRO A 190 -17.20 -11.23 6.42
N ILE A 191 -18.26 -11.96 6.13
CA ILE A 191 -19.34 -12.26 7.06
C ILE A 191 -18.81 -13.13 8.19
N ARG A 192 -18.94 -12.64 9.42
CA ARG A 192 -18.70 -13.43 10.64
C ARG A 192 -19.97 -14.15 11.06
N TRP A 193 -20.16 -15.35 10.52
CA TRP A 193 -21.32 -16.17 10.81
C TRP A 193 -21.40 -16.60 12.28
N GLN A 194 -22.51 -16.31 12.95
CA GLN A 194 -22.83 -16.91 14.25
C GLN A 194 -23.64 -18.19 14.04
N PRO A 195 -23.14 -19.36 14.49
CA PRO A 195 -23.87 -20.60 14.38
C PRO A 195 -25.08 -20.63 15.32
N ASN A 196 -26.08 -21.43 14.95
CA ASN A 196 -27.36 -21.58 15.64
C ASN A 196 -28.12 -20.27 15.87
N SER A 197 -27.93 -19.27 15.00
CA SER A 197 -28.52 -17.94 15.14
C SER A 197 -28.86 -17.32 13.78
N PHE A 198 -29.80 -16.37 13.79
CA PHE A 198 -29.99 -15.45 12.68
C PHE A 198 -28.88 -14.41 12.65
N ASN A 199 -28.38 -14.14 11.45
CA ASN A 199 -27.35 -13.15 11.17
C ASN A 199 -27.96 -12.09 10.24
N LEU A 200 -27.90 -10.83 10.65
CA LEU A 200 -28.27 -9.70 9.79
C LEU A 200 -27.06 -9.35 8.94
N VAL A 201 -27.09 -9.72 7.66
CA VAL A 201 -25.94 -9.69 6.75
C VAL A 201 -26.36 -9.19 5.37
N GLY A 202 -25.42 -8.64 4.61
CA GLY A 202 -25.58 -8.40 3.18
C GLY A 202 -24.52 -9.15 2.39
N PHE A 203 -24.65 -9.10 1.07
CA PHE A 203 -23.79 -9.85 0.15
C PHE A 203 -23.19 -8.90 -0.89
N TYR A 204 -21.93 -9.12 -1.24
CA TYR A 204 -21.23 -8.42 -2.31
C TYR A 204 -21.65 -8.96 -3.68
N SER A 205 -22.96 -8.99 -3.96
CA SER A 205 -23.51 -9.54 -5.21
C SER A 205 -23.21 -8.62 -6.40
N ASP A 206 -22.87 -9.20 -7.55
CA ASP A 206 -22.64 -8.45 -8.77
C ASP A 206 -23.97 -8.06 -9.44
N PRO A 207 -24.32 -6.75 -9.56
CA PRO A 207 -25.52 -6.33 -10.29
C PRO A 207 -25.51 -6.75 -11.76
N ASP A 208 -24.33 -6.85 -12.38
CA ASP A 208 -24.21 -7.15 -13.81
C ASP A 208 -24.33 -8.66 -14.08
N ASN A 209 -24.18 -9.48 -13.04
CA ASN A 209 -24.25 -10.93 -13.10
C ASN A 209 -25.00 -11.48 -11.87
N PRO A 210 -26.32 -11.23 -11.78
CA PRO A 210 -27.11 -11.56 -10.61
C PRO A 210 -27.11 -13.07 -10.35
N THR A 211 -27.11 -13.45 -9.07
CA THR A 211 -27.10 -14.85 -8.66
C THR A 211 -28.01 -15.09 -7.46
N ASP A 212 -28.49 -16.33 -7.31
CA ASP A 212 -29.35 -16.74 -6.21
C ASP A 212 -28.54 -17.14 -4.96
N PHE A 213 -29.22 -17.17 -3.80
CA PHE A 213 -28.58 -17.52 -2.53
C PHE A 213 -27.98 -18.93 -2.53
N ARG A 214 -28.63 -19.89 -3.18
CA ARG A 214 -28.17 -21.29 -3.25
C ARG A 214 -26.82 -21.37 -3.96
N ARG A 215 -26.73 -20.70 -5.09
CA ARG A 215 -25.55 -20.64 -5.93
C ARG A 215 -24.44 -19.87 -5.22
N PHE A 216 -24.74 -18.77 -4.53
CA PHE A 216 -23.74 -17.92 -3.87
C PHE A 216 -23.19 -18.51 -2.56
N LEU A 217 -24.07 -19.02 -1.70
CA LEU A 217 -23.71 -19.57 -0.38
C LEU A 217 -23.32 -21.05 -0.42
N ASN A 218 -23.21 -21.63 -1.62
CA ASN A 218 -22.90 -23.04 -1.83
C ASN A 218 -23.86 -23.99 -1.10
N LEU A 219 -25.16 -23.67 -1.10
CA LEU A 219 -26.15 -24.44 -0.35
C LEU A 219 -26.43 -25.80 -1.04
N PRO A 220 -26.51 -26.90 -0.28
CA PRO A 220 -26.91 -28.20 -0.82
C PRO A 220 -28.28 -28.15 -1.51
N GLY A 221 -28.45 -28.88 -2.61
CA GLY A 221 -29.74 -28.98 -3.29
C GLY A 221 -30.86 -29.43 -2.35
N GLY A 222 -31.98 -28.71 -2.35
CA GLY A 222 -33.12 -29.00 -1.47
C GLY A 222 -32.97 -28.53 0.00
N SER A 223 -31.91 -27.78 0.34
CA SER A 223 -31.77 -27.20 1.68
C SER A 223 -32.93 -26.24 2.02
N ASP A 224 -33.53 -26.40 3.21
CA ASP A 224 -34.55 -25.49 3.76
C ASP A 224 -33.91 -24.27 4.45
N GLN A 225 -32.94 -23.64 3.78
CA GLN A 225 -32.22 -22.50 4.31
C GLN A 225 -33.22 -21.37 4.64
N LYS A 226 -33.16 -20.87 5.88
CA LYS A 226 -34.07 -19.81 6.35
C LYS A 226 -33.45 -18.45 6.05
N ILE A 227 -34.01 -17.78 5.05
CA ILE A 227 -33.59 -16.46 4.58
C ILE A 227 -34.82 -15.57 4.62
N TYR A 228 -34.67 -14.38 5.19
CA TYR A 228 -35.73 -13.38 5.25
C TYR A 228 -35.23 -12.05 4.69
N GLU A 229 -36.09 -11.40 3.92
CA GLU A 229 -35.90 -10.03 3.48
C GLU A 229 -36.92 -9.11 4.16
N LEU A 230 -36.59 -7.83 4.29
CA LEU A 230 -37.48 -6.83 4.86
C LEU A 230 -38.20 -6.11 3.72
N ALA A 231 -39.49 -6.35 3.57
CA ALA A 231 -40.30 -5.80 2.49
C ALA A 231 -41.60 -5.18 3.04
N PHE A 232 -42.13 -4.17 2.34
CA PHE A 232 -43.43 -3.57 2.67
C PHE A 232 -44.56 -4.56 2.37
N ASP A 233 -45.39 -4.86 3.36
CA ASP A 233 -46.56 -5.71 3.18
C ASP A 233 -47.82 -4.85 3.17
N GLU A 234 -48.37 -4.65 1.97
CA GLU A 234 -49.59 -3.85 1.73
C GLU A 234 -50.78 -4.36 2.55
N SER A 235 -50.88 -5.67 2.80
CA SER A 235 -52.01 -6.25 3.51
C SER A 235 -52.07 -5.86 4.99
N VAL A 236 -50.92 -5.50 5.57
CA VAL A 236 -50.76 -5.13 6.98
C VAL A 236 -50.32 -3.67 7.14
N GLY A 237 -50.07 -2.96 6.04
CA GLY A 237 -49.70 -1.55 6.00
C GLY A 237 -48.36 -1.24 6.68
N ARG A 238 -47.42 -2.17 6.70
CA ARG A 238 -46.09 -1.99 7.31
C ARG A 238 -45.07 -2.98 6.75
N SER A 239 -43.78 -2.64 6.85
CA SER A 239 -42.70 -3.57 6.53
C SER A 239 -42.64 -4.74 7.49
N GLN A 240 -42.42 -5.94 6.93
CA GLN A 240 -42.27 -7.19 7.67
C GLN A 240 -41.16 -8.04 7.07
N TRP A 241 -40.56 -8.86 7.92
CA TRP A 241 -39.63 -9.90 7.47
C TRP A 241 -40.40 -10.99 6.76
N GLN A 242 -40.17 -11.13 5.46
CA GLN A 242 -40.79 -12.12 4.60
C GLN A 242 -39.77 -13.18 4.21
N ARG A 243 -40.17 -14.46 4.24
CA ARG A 243 -39.30 -15.56 3.89
C ARG A 243 -39.08 -15.58 2.38
N VAL A 244 -37.83 -15.65 1.94
CA VAL A 244 -37.46 -15.80 0.53
C VAL A 244 -36.92 -17.20 0.26
N SER A 245 -37.02 -17.64 -1.00
CA SER A 245 -36.44 -18.91 -1.42
C SER A 245 -34.92 -18.80 -1.50
N ALA A 246 -34.22 -19.92 -1.28
CA ALA A 246 -32.80 -20.00 -1.59
C ALA A 246 -32.51 -19.84 -3.10
N ASP A 247 -33.52 -20.04 -3.95
CA ASP A 247 -33.43 -19.85 -5.41
C ASP A 247 -33.86 -18.43 -5.85
N SER A 248 -34.15 -17.54 -4.90
CA SER A 248 -34.39 -16.12 -5.17
C SER A 248 -33.07 -15.40 -5.46
N LEU A 249 -33.09 -14.48 -6.44
CA LEU A 249 -31.94 -13.63 -6.74
C LEU A 249 -31.65 -12.69 -5.56
N MET A 250 -30.37 -12.48 -5.29
CA MET A 250 -29.93 -11.46 -4.33
C MET A 250 -29.90 -10.09 -4.99
N GLU A 251 -30.14 -9.06 -4.19
CA GLU A 251 -30.06 -7.67 -4.62
C GLU A 251 -28.85 -6.98 -3.97
N PRO A 252 -28.01 -6.29 -4.77
CA PRO A 252 -26.91 -5.48 -4.24
C PRO A 252 -27.42 -4.39 -3.29
N GLY A 253 -26.66 -4.11 -2.23
CA GLY A 253 -27.03 -3.10 -1.24
C GLY A 253 -28.22 -3.47 -0.33
N ARG A 254 -28.77 -4.68 -0.42
CA ARG A 254 -29.85 -5.17 0.47
C ARG A 254 -29.30 -6.04 1.61
N GLY A 255 -29.89 -5.88 2.78
CA GLY A 255 -29.64 -6.71 3.97
C GLY A 255 -30.69 -7.81 4.15
N TYR A 256 -30.25 -8.95 4.68
CA TYR A 256 -31.06 -10.15 4.89
C TYR A 256 -30.85 -10.72 6.29
N TYR A 257 -31.88 -11.36 6.83
CA TYR A 257 -31.73 -12.25 7.98
C TYR A 257 -31.52 -13.68 7.49
N VAL A 258 -30.32 -14.22 7.75
CA VAL A 258 -29.96 -15.57 7.36
C VAL A 258 -29.68 -16.41 8.60
N TYR A 259 -30.43 -17.50 8.77
CA TYR A 259 -30.16 -18.45 9.85
C TYR A 259 -28.92 -19.27 9.52
N ASN A 260 -27.94 -19.34 10.40
CA ASN A 260 -26.84 -20.28 10.24
C ASN A 260 -27.01 -21.41 11.25
N ASP A 261 -27.14 -22.65 10.79
CA ASP A 261 -27.14 -23.86 11.63
C ASP A 261 -25.72 -24.35 11.97
N GLY A 262 -24.69 -23.62 11.51
CA GLY A 262 -23.28 -23.98 11.61
C GLY A 262 -22.67 -24.43 10.29
N SER A 263 -23.47 -24.63 9.23
CA SER A 263 -22.98 -25.01 7.91
C SER A 263 -22.42 -23.85 7.08
N LEU A 264 -22.86 -22.61 7.33
CA LEU A 264 -22.37 -21.44 6.62
C LEU A 264 -21.07 -20.95 7.26
N ILE A 265 -19.99 -21.08 6.48
CA ILE A 265 -18.64 -20.64 6.85
C ILE A 265 -18.07 -19.60 5.88
N ASN A 266 -18.54 -19.59 4.64
CA ASN A 266 -18.03 -18.71 3.58
C ASN A 266 -18.92 -17.47 3.44
N SER A 267 -18.31 -16.35 3.05
CA SER A 267 -19.03 -15.09 2.83
C SER A 267 -19.57 -14.97 1.41
N GLY A 268 -19.01 -15.74 0.48
CA GLY A 268 -19.34 -15.75 -0.94
C GLY A 268 -18.46 -16.75 -1.71
N PRO A 269 -18.56 -16.77 -3.04
CA PRO A 269 -17.76 -17.60 -3.94
C PRO A 269 -16.25 -17.48 -3.81
N LEU A 270 -15.73 -16.26 -3.62
CA LEU A 270 -14.31 -15.99 -3.45
C LEU A 270 -14.00 -15.58 -2.02
N GLU A 271 -12.82 -15.99 -1.54
CA GLU A 271 -12.20 -15.38 -0.36
C GLU A 271 -10.91 -14.66 -0.76
N ILE A 272 -10.78 -13.42 -0.28
CA ILE A 272 -9.54 -12.65 -0.35
C ILE A 272 -8.69 -12.96 0.90
N GLY A 273 -7.46 -13.38 0.70
CA GLY A 273 -6.50 -13.69 1.76
C GLY A 273 -5.69 -12.48 2.24
N GLY A 274 -5.19 -12.56 3.48
CA GLY A 274 -4.12 -11.69 3.98
C GLY A 274 -4.46 -10.20 4.11
N VAL A 275 -3.43 -9.37 3.86
CA VAL A 275 -3.46 -7.89 4.00
C VAL A 275 -4.37 -7.23 2.95
N ALA A 276 -4.56 -7.88 1.79
CA ALA A 276 -5.35 -7.36 0.67
C ALA A 276 -6.82 -7.08 1.01
N ARG A 277 -7.35 -7.63 2.11
CA ARG A 277 -8.72 -7.33 2.59
C ARG A 277 -8.95 -5.85 2.87
N ASN A 278 -7.91 -5.12 3.25
CA ASN A 278 -7.99 -3.69 3.53
C ASN A 278 -7.61 -2.84 2.31
N GLY A 279 -7.40 -3.44 1.14
CA GLY A 279 -6.86 -2.78 -0.05
C GLY A 279 -5.42 -3.19 -0.37
N LEU A 280 -4.94 -2.69 -1.51
CA LEU A 280 -3.53 -2.78 -1.89
C LEU A 280 -2.92 -1.38 -1.80
N ILE A 281 -2.09 -1.18 -0.79
CA ILE A 281 -1.46 0.11 -0.49
C ILE A 281 0.03 0.01 -0.82
N TYR A 282 0.47 0.81 -1.77
CA TYR A 282 1.84 0.91 -2.26
C TYR A 282 2.49 2.19 -1.71
N PRO A 283 3.01 2.18 -0.46
CA PRO A 283 3.81 3.29 0.06
C PRO A 283 5.07 3.50 -0.79
N GLU A 284 5.76 4.63 -0.64
CA GLU A 284 6.93 5.04 -1.44
C GLU A 284 7.91 3.88 -1.74
N ASN A 285 8.22 3.07 -0.73
CA ASN A 285 9.24 2.01 -0.79
C ASN A 285 8.67 0.59 -1.03
N LEU A 286 7.43 0.47 -1.49
CA LEU A 286 6.81 -0.81 -1.81
C LEU A 286 6.09 -0.74 -3.15
N SER A 287 6.55 -1.53 -4.11
CA SER A 287 5.93 -1.61 -5.46
C SER A 287 5.33 -2.98 -5.76
N ILE A 288 5.40 -3.94 -4.82
CA ILE A 288 4.89 -5.30 -5.01
C ILE A 288 4.13 -5.74 -3.77
N LEU A 289 2.94 -6.30 -4.00
CA LEU A 289 2.12 -6.96 -2.99
C LEU A 289 1.65 -8.33 -3.52
N THR A 290 1.14 -9.18 -2.64
CA THR A 290 0.50 -10.45 -3.05
C THR A 290 -1.01 -10.35 -2.90
N LEU A 291 -1.74 -10.68 -3.96
CA LEU A 291 -3.19 -10.90 -3.91
C LEU A 291 -3.44 -12.42 -3.86
N SER A 292 -4.04 -12.87 -2.77
CA SER A 292 -4.45 -14.27 -2.58
C SER A 292 -5.94 -14.42 -2.79
N LEU A 293 -6.33 -15.24 -3.77
CA LEU A 293 -7.71 -15.58 -4.08
C LEU A 293 -7.94 -17.04 -3.75
N THR A 294 -9.02 -17.38 -3.03
CA THR A 294 -9.40 -18.77 -2.78
C THR A 294 -10.82 -19.04 -3.29
N ASN A 295 -10.99 -20.07 -4.10
CA ASN A 295 -12.32 -20.53 -4.50
C ASN A 295 -12.96 -21.31 -3.34
N ARG A 296 -14.03 -20.76 -2.77
CA ARG A 296 -14.75 -21.35 -1.63
C ARG A 296 -15.96 -22.20 -2.05
N MET A 297 -16.17 -22.39 -3.34
CA MET A 297 -17.24 -23.18 -3.90
C MET A 297 -16.85 -24.64 -4.06
N SER A 298 -17.85 -25.54 -4.04
CA SER A 298 -17.66 -26.95 -4.39
C SER A 298 -17.67 -27.20 -5.91
N ARG A 299 -17.50 -26.16 -6.72
CA ARG A 299 -17.48 -26.19 -8.18
C ARG A 299 -16.40 -25.23 -8.71
N PRO A 300 -15.87 -25.47 -9.92
CA PRO A 300 -14.90 -24.56 -10.51
C PRO A 300 -15.48 -23.17 -10.75
N ILE A 301 -14.61 -22.18 -10.69
CA ILE A 301 -14.82 -20.81 -11.19
C ILE A 301 -14.04 -20.73 -12.50
N ASP A 302 -14.75 -20.63 -13.61
CA ASP A 302 -14.14 -20.70 -14.95
C ASP A 302 -13.28 -19.48 -15.28
N ALA A 303 -13.66 -18.31 -14.75
CA ALA A 303 -12.88 -17.08 -14.88
C ALA A 303 -13.14 -16.15 -13.69
N VAL A 304 -12.05 -15.64 -13.11
CA VAL A 304 -12.07 -14.46 -12.26
C VAL A 304 -11.78 -13.25 -13.15
N SER A 305 -12.66 -12.26 -13.16
CA SER A 305 -12.40 -10.98 -13.82
C SER A 305 -11.80 -10.02 -12.81
N VAL A 306 -10.67 -9.42 -13.16
CA VAL A 306 -10.03 -8.36 -12.38
C VAL A 306 -9.87 -7.15 -13.28
N SER A 307 -10.35 -6.00 -12.81
CA SER A 307 -10.28 -4.75 -13.56
C SER A 307 -9.99 -3.60 -12.61
N VAL A 308 -9.39 -2.55 -13.15
CA VAL A 308 -9.11 -1.31 -12.44
C VAL A 308 -9.25 -0.14 -13.41
N GLY A 309 -9.55 1.04 -12.89
CA GLY A 309 -9.59 2.27 -13.69
C GLY A 309 -8.20 2.69 -14.17
N ASP A 310 -7.98 4.01 -14.26
CA ASP A 310 -6.68 4.56 -14.60
C ASP A 310 -5.71 4.45 -13.41
N PHE A 311 -5.14 3.26 -13.23
CA PHE A 311 -4.17 2.97 -12.18
C PHE A 311 -3.16 1.94 -12.71
N PRO A 312 -1.84 2.17 -12.59
CA PRO A 312 -0.80 1.41 -13.29
C PRO A 312 -0.47 0.07 -12.60
N LEU A 313 -1.50 -0.73 -12.34
CA LEU A 313 -1.39 -2.04 -11.70
C LEU A 313 -1.00 -3.12 -12.72
N MET A 314 -0.05 -3.94 -12.33
CA MET A 314 0.48 -5.06 -13.10
C MET A 314 0.37 -6.35 -12.30
N TYR A 315 0.47 -7.48 -12.99
CA TYR A 315 0.63 -8.79 -12.35
C TYR A 315 1.83 -9.54 -12.93
N PHE A 316 2.47 -10.37 -12.10
CA PHE A 316 3.59 -11.18 -12.53
C PHE A 316 3.11 -12.49 -13.15
N SER A 317 3.46 -12.72 -14.41
CA SER A 317 3.21 -13.99 -15.09
C SER A 317 4.51 -14.76 -15.28
N ARG A 318 4.55 -16.02 -14.82
CA ARG A 318 5.69 -16.93 -15.07
C ARG A 318 5.73 -17.45 -16.51
N PHE A 319 4.56 -17.48 -17.17
CA PHE A 319 4.38 -17.99 -18.53
C PHE A 319 3.36 -17.09 -19.23
N ALA A 320 3.81 -16.08 -19.95
CA ALA A 320 2.92 -15.29 -20.79
C ALA A 320 2.48 -16.13 -22.00
N GLN A 321 1.30 -15.86 -22.56
CA GLN A 321 0.71 -16.66 -23.66
C GLN A 321 1.67 -16.86 -24.85
N ASP A 322 2.55 -15.88 -25.09
CA ASP A 322 3.48 -15.85 -26.23
C ASP A 322 4.97 -15.87 -25.82
N SER A 323 5.30 -16.02 -24.53
CA SER A 323 6.69 -16.03 -24.04
C SER A 323 6.89 -17.00 -22.89
N ALA A 324 7.92 -17.83 -22.99
CA ALA A 324 8.37 -18.72 -21.93
C ALA A 324 9.13 -17.98 -20.81
N GLU A 325 9.33 -16.67 -20.94
CA GLU A 325 10.03 -15.86 -19.95
C GLU A 325 9.05 -15.19 -18.98
N PRO A 326 9.35 -15.21 -17.67
CA PRO A 326 8.57 -14.49 -16.67
C PRO A 326 8.60 -12.98 -16.93
N GLN A 327 7.44 -12.33 -16.85
CA GLN A 327 7.32 -10.89 -17.08
C GLN A 327 6.14 -10.28 -16.33
N TRP A 328 6.20 -8.96 -16.14
CA TRP A 328 5.06 -8.16 -15.70
C TRP A 328 4.12 -7.90 -16.87
N LEU A 329 2.83 -8.06 -16.64
CA LEU A 329 1.78 -7.79 -17.62
C LEU A 329 0.75 -6.84 -17.00
N GLY A 330 0.10 -6.03 -17.84
CA GLY A 330 -1.02 -5.19 -17.42
C GLY A 330 -2.15 -6.04 -16.84
N ILE A 331 -2.80 -5.53 -15.79
CA ILE A 331 -3.82 -6.24 -15.02
C ILE A 331 -5.03 -6.71 -15.84
N GLU A 332 -5.39 -6.03 -16.92
CA GLU A 332 -6.52 -6.39 -17.80
C GLU A 332 -6.39 -7.80 -18.40
N GLY A 333 -5.19 -8.37 -18.47
CA GLY A 333 -4.96 -9.74 -18.91
C GLY A 333 -5.13 -10.81 -17.82
N PHE A 334 -5.31 -10.43 -16.55
CA PHE A 334 -5.35 -11.36 -15.44
C PHE A 334 -6.75 -11.99 -15.28
N SER A 335 -6.88 -13.25 -15.71
CA SER A 335 -8.16 -13.97 -15.65
C SER A 335 -8.00 -15.46 -15.29
N PRO A 336 -7.55 -15.79 -14.07
CA PRO A 336 -7.34 -17.18 -13.67
C PRO A 336 -8.67 -17.94 -13.61
N SER A 337 -8.63 -19.22 -13.99
CA SER A 337 -9.64 -20.20 -13.60
C SER A 337 -9.22 -20.85 -12.28
N MET A 338 -10.19 -21.30 -11.48
CA MET A 338 -9.93 -21.84 -10.15
C MET A 338 -10.79 -23.07 -9.87
N ASN A 339 -10.17 -24.20 -9.57
CA ASN A 339 -10.81 -25.41 -9.12
C ASN A 339 -11.42 -25.24 -7.71
N PRO A 340 -12.34 -26.12 -7.28
CA PRO A 340 -12.89 -26.09 -5.92
C PRO A 340 -11.79 -26.12 -4.85
N GLY A 341 -11.78 -25.14 -3.94
CA GLY A 341 -10.78 -25.03 -2.87
C GLY A 341 -9.39 -24.57 -3.32
N GLU A 342 -9.18 -24.29 -4.61
CA GLU A 342 -7.90 -23.79 -5.11
C GLU A 342 -7.61 -22.39 -4.58
N GLN A 343 -6.36 -22.16 -4.19
CA GLN A 343 -5.83 -20.86 -3.86
C GLN A 343 -4.85 -20.43 -4.96
N VAL A 344 -5.04 -19.23 -5.48
CA VAL A 344 -4.16 -18.57 -6.42
C VAL A 344 -3.53 -17.37 -5.73
N ASP A 345 -2.20 -17.40 -5.62
CA ASP A 345 -1.40 -16.27 -5.14
C ASP A 345 -0.73 -15.61 -6.34
N VAL A 346 -1.02 -14.33 -6.56
CA VAL A 346 -0.43 -13.54 -7.65
C VAL A 346 0.33 -12.35 -7.08
N LEU A 347 1.54 -12.11 -7.60
CA LEU A 347 2.28 -10.89 -7.31
C LEU A 347 1.67 -9.75 -8.12
N MET A 348 1.26 -8.72 -7.41
CA MET A 348 0.69 -7.49 -7.92
C MET A 348 1.78 -6.42 -7.86
N GLY A 349 2.17 -5.91 -9.02
CA GLY A 349 3.19 -4.88 -9.17
C GLY A 349 2.57 -3.55 -9.48
N LEU A 350 3.25 -2.47 -9.13
CA LEU A 350 2.88 -1.11 -9.49
C LEU A 350 4.00 -0.49 -10.33
N ASP A 351 3.66 0.01 -11.52
CA ASP A 351 4.59 0.86 -12.26
C ASP A 351 4.55 2.27 -11.65
N LYS A 352 5.55 2.57 -10.84
CA LYS A 352 5.67 3.88 -10.18
C LYS A 352 6.30 4.94 -11.06
N ALA A 353 6.97 4.57 -12.16
CA ALA A 353 7.62 5.54 -13.03
C ALA A 353 6.60 6.43 -13.76
N VAL A 354 5.35 5.97 -13.88
CA VAL A 354 4.25 6.75 -14.47
C VAL A 354 3.46 7.57 -13.45
N LEU A 355 3.75 7.44 -12.16
CA LEU A 355 3.08 8.21 -11.10
C LEU A 355 3.82 9.51 -10.83
N SER A 356 3.13 10.64 -10.94
CA SER A 356 3.67 11.98 -10.62
C SER A 356 3.19 12.53 -9.29
N GLU A 357 2.16 11.93 -8.72
CA GLU A 357 1.54 12.34 -7.45
C GLU A 357 0.92 11.13 -6.77
N LYS A 358 0.48 11.29 -5.51
CA LYS A 358 -0.30 10.24 -4.84
C LYS A 358 -1.56 9.95 -5.64
N THR A 359 -1.78 8.68 -5.93
CA THR A 359 -2.92 8.23 -6.73
C THR A 359 -3.71 7.20 -5.96
N SER A 360 -5.03 7.28 -6.05
CA SER A 360 -5.92 6.26 -5.52
C SER A 360 -6.70 5.61 -6.66
N GLY A 361 -7.12 4.36 -6.48
CA GLY A 361 -7.91 3.64 -7.46
C GLY A 361 -8.81 2.58 -6.81
N VAL A 362 -9.61 1.91 -7.64
CA VAL A 362 -10.48 0.82 -7.17
C VAL A 362 -10.19 -0.43 -7.98
N LEU A 363 -9.76 -1.48 -7.28
CA LEU A 363 -9.64 -2.82 -7.84
C LEU A 363 -11.00 -3.51 -7.74
N THR A 364 -11.56 -3.90 -8.87
CA THR A 364 -12.79 -4.68 -8.94
C THR A 364 -12.48 -6.12 -9.31
N ILE A 365 -12.90 -7.05 -8.46
CA ILE A 365 -12.76 -8.50 -8.66
C ILE A 365 -14.16 -9.11 -8.75
N LYS A 366 -14.45 -9.82 -9.85
CA LYS A 366 -15.75 -10.43 -10.11
C LYS A 366 -15.59 -11.93 -10.38
N ALA A 367 -16.37 -12.75 -9.67
CA ALA A 367 -16.47 -14.18 -9.97
C ALA A 367 -17.72 -14.79 -9.33
N GLY A 368 -18.34 -15.77 -10.00
CA GLY A 368 -19.40 -16.58 -9.40
C GLY A 368 -20.66 -15.82 -8.96
N GLY A 369 -20.88 -14.60 -9.47
CA GLY A 369 -21.96 -13.68 -9.05
C GLY A 369 -21.59 -12.77 -7.88
N GLU A 370 -20.32 -12.77 -7.46
CA GLU A 370 -19.74 -11.87 -6.47
C GLU A 370 -18.96 -10.74 -7.15
N ARG A 371 -19.04 -9.53 -6.59
CA ARG A 371 -18.26 -8.35 -6.97
C ARG A 371 -17.60 -7.75 -5.72
N ILE A 372 -16.31 -7.98 -5.57
CA ILE A 372 -15.48 -7.42 -4.51
C ILE A 372 -14.80 -6.17 -5.03
N ARG A 373 -14.85 -5.08 -4.28
CA ARG A 373 -14.11 -3.85 -4.57
C ARG A 373 -13.13 -3.57 -3.44
N LEU A 374 -11.88 -3.34 -3.79
CA LEU A 374 -10.80 -3.05 -2.85
C LEU A 374 -10.19 -1.68 -3.19
N PRO A 375 -9.85 -0.86 -2.18
CA PRO A 375 -9.17 0.40 -2.42
C PRO A 375 -7.72 0.12 -2.86
N LEU A 376 -7.24 0.91 -3.81
CA LEU A 376 -5.84 0.99 -4.21
C LEU A 376 -5.33 2.36 -3.79
N GLU A 377 -4.14 2.39 -3.22
CA GLU A 377 -3.45 3.63 -2.88
C GLU A 377 -1.99 3.49 -3.31
N ALA A 378 -1.45 4.51 -3.95
CA ALA A 378 -0.07 4.54 -4.39
C ALA A 378 0.55 5.89 -4.05
N THR A 379 1.73 5.84 -3.44
CA THR A 379 2.61 7.01 -3.33
C THR A 379 3.70 6.88 -4.40
N PRO A 380 3.91 7.94 -5.22
CA PRO A 380 4.97 7.95 -6.22
C PRO A 380 6.32 7.76 -5.53
N MET A 381 7.31 7.34 -6.31
CA MET A 381 8.68 7.28 -5.81
C MET A 381 9.36 8.60 -6.11
N ASP A 382 9.32 9.53 -5.16
CA ASP A 382 9.86 10.89 -5.34
C ASP A 382 11.39 10.93 -5.15
N SER A 383 12.00 9.81 -4.73
CA SER A 383 13.41 9.73 -4.41
C SER A 383 14.08 8.48 -4.98
N PHE A 384 15.20 8.68 -5.66
CA PHE A 384 16.14 7.63 -6.05
C PHE A 384 17.16 7.29 -4.95
N ALA A 385 17.05 7.92 -3.78
CA ALA A 385 17.99 7.74 -2.68
C ALA A 385 18.12 6.27 -2.25
N GLY A 386 19.19 5.88 -1.57
CA GLY A 386 19.38 4.49 -1.20
C GLY A 386 20.53 3.80 -1.90
N LEU A 387 20.69 2.53 -1.54
CA LEU A 387 21.73 1.68 -2.06
C LEU A 387 21.26 0.96 -3.34
N TRP A 388 22.04 1.07 -4.39
CA TRP A 388 21.88 0.37 -5.67
C TRP A 388 23.04 -0.58 -5.89
N ALA A 389 22.76 -1.81 -6.28
CA ALA A 389 23.78 -2.79 -6.62
C ALA A 389 23.39 -3.60 -7.86
N GLY A 390 24.39 -3.94 -8.66
CA GLY A 390 24.17 -4.71 -9.87
C GLY A 390 25.45 -4.97 -10.64
N ILE A 391 25.36 -5.17 -11.95
CA ILE A 391 26.46 -5.63 -12.80
C ILE A 391 26.50 -4.83 -14.10
N ALA A 392 27.70 -4.46 -14.54
CA ALA A 392 28.00 -4.10 -15.93
C ALA A 392 28.64 -5.30 -16.65
N VAL A 393 28.11 -5.64 -17.82
CA VAL A 393 28.61 -6.68 -18.72
C VAL A 393 29.27 -5.99 -19.90
N LEU A 394 30.59 -5.88 -19.88
CA LEU A 394 31.40 -5.29 -20.94
C LEU A 394 31.66 -6.34 -22.02
N ASP A 395 31.20 -6.06 -23.22
CA ASP A 395 31.33 -6.95 -24.37
C ASP A 395 32.05 -6.28 -25.56
N GLN A 396 32.43 -5.00 -25.44
CA GLN A 396 33.13 -4.25 -26.47
C GLN A 396 34.40 -3.57 -25.95
N VAL A 397 35.44 -3.51 -26.79
CA VAL A 397 36.71 -2.83 -26.52
C VAL A 397 37.26 -2.16 -27.78
N SER A 398 37.94 -1.01 -27.65
CA SER A 398 38.59 -0.35 -28.78
C SER A 398 39.84 -1.12 -29.23
N TYR A 399 40.03 -1.19 -30.55
CA TYR A 399 41.26 -1.73 -31.11
C TYR A 399 42.25 -0.59 -31.41
N VAL A 400 43.13 -0.31 -30.43
CA VAL A 400 44.10 0.81 -30.46
C VAL A 400 45.13 0.77 -31.61
N HIS A 401 45.22 -0.33 -32.36
CA HIS A 401 46.09 -0.46 -33.54
C HIS A 401 45.32 -0.54 -34.86
N SER A 402 44.01 -0.34 -34.84
CA SER A 402 43.20 -0.26 -36.05
C SER A 402 43.43 1.08 -36.77
N ALA A 403 43.09 1.15 -38.06
CA ALA A 403 43.14 2.39 -38.84
C ALA A 403 42.12 3.44 -38.33
N ASP A 404 41.13 3.00 -37.56
CA ASP A 404 40.13 3.80 -36.85
C ASP A 404 40.26 3.45 -35.35
N GLY A 405 41.29 4.00 -34.69
CA GLY A 405 41.74 3.60 -33.34
C GLY A 405 40.67 3.72 -32.23
N ASP A 406 39.54 4.36 -32.53
CA ASP A 406 38.39 4.53 -31.63
C ASP A 406 37.25 3.53 -31.91
N ALA A 407 37.36 2.70 -32.97
CA ALA A 407 36.34 1.73 -33.31
C ALA A 407 36.24 0.62 -32.24
N LEU A 408 35.02 0.42 -31.72
CA LEU A 408 34.71 -0.62 -30.76
C LEU A 408 34.49 -1.96 -31.46
N GLU A 409 35.19 -3.00 -31.00
CA GLU A 409 35.06 -4.37 -31.48
C GLU A 409 34.46 -5.27 -30.40
N GLN A 410 33.75 -6.32 -30.83
CA GLN A 410 33.18 -7.31 -29.93
C GLN A 410 34.26 -8.20 -29.31
N THR A 411 34.20 -8.36 -28.00
CA THR A 411 35.10 -9.24 -27.26
C THR A 411 34.67 -10.71 -27.43
N PRO A 412 35.62 -11.66 -27.46
CA PRO A 412 35.28 -13.09 -27.52
C PRO A 412 34.55 -13.62 -26.28
N ALA A 413 34.67 -12.92 -25.15
CA ALA A 413 33.98 -13.24 -23.90
C ALA A 413 33.76 -11.95 -23.09
N PRO A 414 32.56 -11.75 -22.52
CA PRO A 414 32.27 -10.54 -21.78
C PRO A 414 32.92 -10.52 -20.39
N LEU A 415 33.27 -9.32 -19.92
CA LEU A 415 33.70 -9.07 -18.55
C LEU A 415 32.52 -8.57 -17.70
N MET A 416 32.25 -9.25 -16.59
CA MET A 416 31.22 -8.84 -15.64
C MET A 416 31.85 -8.07 -14.48
N MET A 417 31.39 -6.85 -14.25
CA MET A 417 31.85 -5.97 -13.18
C MET A 417 30.70 -5.64 -12.23
N LYS A 418 30.88 -5.85 -10.92
CA LYS A 418 29.87 -5.41 -9.95
C LYS A 418 29.91 -3.90 -9.79
N LEU A 419 28.73 -3.27 -9.81
CA LEU A 419 28.54 -1.86 -9.52
C LEU A 419 27.81 -1.72 -8.18
N ILE A 420 28.26 -0.78 -7.36
CA ILE A 420 27.61 -0.41 -6.09
C ILE A 420 27.54 1.10 -6.07
N VAL A 421 26.34 1.66 -6.07
CA VAL A 421 26.07 3.09 -6.12
C VAL A 421 25.16 3.46 -4.96
N HIS A 422 25.49 4.51 -4.23
CA HIS A 422 24.59 5.11 -3.25
C HIS A 422 24.10 6.46 -3.75
N VAL A 423 22.83 6.76 -3.56
CA VAL A 423 22.21 8.04 -3.88
C VAL A 423 21.66 8.63 -2.58
N ASP A 424 21.92 9.90 -2.29
CA ASP A 424 21.37 10.55 -1.09
C ASP A 424 20.04 11.26 -1.38
N GLU A 425 19.45 11.88 -0.35
CA GLU A 425 18.19 12.66 -0.46
C GLU A 425 18.25 13.81 -1.47
N ASN A 426 19.46 14.30 -1.81
CA ASN A 426 19.67 15.39 -2.76
C ASN A 426 19.99 14.86 -4.17
N ASP A 427 19.73 13.56 -4.43
CA ASP A 427 20.02 12.85 -5.69
C ASP A 427 21.53 12.82 -6.06
N GLN A 428 22.41 13.03 -5.08
CA GLN A 428 23.85 12.97 -5.31
C GLN A 428 24.35 11.52 -5.24
N ALA A 429 24.74 11.00 -6.39
CA ALA A 429 25.26 9.64 -6.50
C ALA A 429 26.75 9.53 -6.11
N ARG A 430 27.11 8.41 -5.49
CA ARG A 430 28.46 8.03 -5.10
C ARG A 430 28.72 6.58 -5.50
N LEU A 431 29.81 6.30 -6.20
CA LEU A 431 30.29 4.95 -6.44
C LEU A 431 30.99 4.43 -5.18
N LEU A 432 30.68 3.20 -4.78
CA LEU A 432 31.20 2.56 -3.58
C LEU A 432 32.06 1.35 -3.94
N LYS A 433 33.22 1.19 -3.29
CA LYS A 433 34.00 -0.06 -3.39
C LYS A 433 33.36 -1.18 -2.59
N GLN A 434 32.82 -0.79 -1.44
CA GLN A 434 32.19 -1.68 -0.49
C GLN A 434 31.18 -0.92 0.36
N VAL A 435 30.23 -1.65 0.92
CA VAL A 435 29.27 -1.16 1.91
C VAL A 435 28.83 -2.32 2.80
N TYR A 436 28.62 -2.02 4.07
CA TYR A 436 28.05 -2.92 5.05
C TYR A 436 26.63 -2.44 5.36
N VAL A 437 25.69 -3.36 5.23
CA VAL A 437 24.32 -3.17 5.73
C VAL A 437 24.31 -3.75 7.14
N VAL A 438 24.25 -2.85 8.11
CA VAL A 438 24.29 -3.11 9.56
C VAL A 438 23.07 -2.47 10.21
N ARG A 439 22.93 -2.63 11.53
CA ARG A 439 21.79 -2.14 12.30
C ARG A 439 22.27 -1.20 13.39
N GLU A 440 21.54 -0.11 13.60
CA GLU A 440 21.69 0.72 14.79
C GLU A 440 21.13 -0.02 16.02
N THR A 441 21.89 -0.08 17.10
CA THR A 441 21.44 -0.74 18.33
C THR A 441 20.80 0.29 19.24
N SER A 442 19.48 0.48 19.11
CA SER A 442 18.73 1.41 19.96
C SER A 442 18.06 0.70 21.14
N LEU A 443 17.97 1.40 22.28
CA LEU A 443 17.33 0.92 23.52
C LEU A 443 15.79 1.02 23.48
N ASP A 444 15.23 1.76 22.52
CA ASP A 444 13.79 1.97 22.32
C ASP A 444 13.12 0.91 21.42
N GLY A 445 13.90 -0.03 20.89
CA GLY A 445 13.41 -1.11 20.03
C GLY A 445 13.15 -0.71 18.58
N ASN A 446 13.58 0.49 18.16
CA ASN A 446 13.49 0.92 16.77
C ASN A 446 14.79 0.55 16.01
N ASP A 447 14.75 -0.61 15.37
CA ASP A 447 15.91 -1.23 14.73
C ASP A 447 16.09 -0.75 13.30
N ASN A 448 16.79 0.37 13.13
CA ASN A 448 17.02 0.95 11.80
C ASN A 448 18.23 0.31 11.11
N GLY A 449 18.09 0.04 9.81
CA GLY A 449 19.21 -0.33 8.94
C GLY A 449 20.13 0.86 8.70
N VAL A 450 21.43 0.64 8.71
CA VAL A 450 22.48 1.64 8.49
C VAL A 450 23.45 1.13 7.43
N LEU A 451 23.95 2.05 6.61
CA LEU A 451 24.97 1.79 5.61
C LEU A 451 26.33 2.33 6.09
N ILE A 452 27.32 1.45 6.20
CA ILE A 452 28.68 1.80 6.61
C ILE A 452 29.64 1.49 5.49
N THR A 453 30.52 2.42 5.15
CA THR A 453 31.63 2.22 4.21
C THR A 453 32.98 2.24 4.91
N ASP A 454 33.08 2.92 6.06
CA ASP A 454 34.27 2.95 6.91
C ASP A 454 34.30 1.77 7.90
N ASP A 455 35.23 0.83 7.68
CA ASP A 455 35.45 -0.34 8.54
C ASP A 455 35.68 0.05 10.02
N GLN A 456 36.21 1.26 10.30
CA GLN A 456 36.46 1.71 11.67
C GLN A 456 35.17 1.97 12.46
N GLN A 457 34.05 2.20 11.78
CA GLN A 457 32.76 2.46 12.43
C GLN A 457 31.98 1.18 12.74
N LEU A 458 32.29 0.05 12.10
CA LEU A 458 31.56 -1.22 12.27
C LEU A 458 31.40 -1.69 13.72
N PRO A 459 32.37 -1.49 14.65
CA PRO A 459 32.21 -1.87 16.05
C PRO A 459 31.04 -1.16 16.77
N ASN A 460 30.52 -0.06 16.22
CA ASN A 460 29.41 0.70 16.80
C ASN A 460 28.03 0.15 16.40
N TYR A 461 27.96 -0.81 15.48
CA TYR A 461 26.72 -1.29 14.88
C TYR A 461 26.50 -2.80 15.09
N GLY A 462 25.24 -3.20 15.14
CA GLY A 462 24.82 -4.60 15.20
C GLY A 462 24.60 -5.21 13.81
N GLY A 463 24.43 -6.52 13.74
CA GLY A 463 24.08 -7.21 12.49
C GLY A 463 22.59 -7.13 12.15
N VAL A 464 22.28 -7.18 10.85
CA VAL A 464 20.90 -7.16 10.30
C VAL A 464 20.27 -8.55 10.18
N THR A 465 21.06 -9.62 10.28
CA THR A 465 20.56 -10.99 10.23
C THR A 465 21.06 -11.81 11.42
N LEU A 466 20.30 -12.85 11.80
CA LEU A 466 20.72 -13.83 12.79
C LEU A 466 21.10 -15.12 12.06
N THR A 467 22.39 -15.44 12.03
CA THR A 467 22.87 -16.72 11.48
C THR A 467 23.51 -17.52 12.61
N ARG A 468 22.98 -18.73 12.87
CA ARG A 468 23.46 -19.62 13.96
C ARG A 468 23.47 -18.99 15.36
N GLY A 469 22.58 -18.02 15.60
CA GLY A 469 22.49 -17.33 16.89
C GLY A 469 23.44 -16.14 17.04
N GLU A 470 24.25 -15.83 16.02
CA GLU A 470 25.10 -14.64 15.98
C GLU A 470 24.47 -13.58 15.07
N SER A 471 24.50 -12.33 15.52
CA SER A 471 24.06 -11.17 14.74
C SER A 471 25.15 -10.82 13.72
N MET A 472 24.80 -10.82 12.42
CA MET A 472 25.73 -10.57 11.32
C MET A 472 25.24 -9.43 10.42
N GLY A 473 26.15 -8.53 10.03
CA GLY A 473 25.93 -7.57 8.95
C GLY A 473 26.13 -8.21 7.57
N VAL A 474 25.63 -7.57 6.52
CA VAL A 474 25.84 -8.00 5.13
C VAL A 474 26.84 -7.07 4.47
N ARG A 475 27.95 -7.60 3.95
CA ARG A 475 28.92 -6.82 3.16
C ARG A 475 28.68 -7.02 1.66
N LEU A 476 28.56 -5.92 0.94
CA LEU A 476 28.66 -5.88 -0.52
C LEU A 476 29.99 -5.26 -0.90
N SER A 477 30.70 -5.86 -1.85
CA SER A 477 31.99 -5.36 -2.34
C SER A 477 32.14 -5.61 -3.84
N SER A 478 32.78 -4.66 -4.52
CA SER A 478 33.23 -4.78 -5.90
C SER A 478 34.76 -4.86 -5.96
N SER A 479 35.26 -5.71 -6.85
CA SER A 479 36.70 -5.79 -7.19
C SER A 479 37.03 -5.09 -8.51
N ALA A 480 36.04 -4.45 -9.15
CA ALA A 480 36.19 -3.92 -10.50
C ALA A 480 36.97 -2.60 -10.55
N PHE A 481 37.06 -1.88 -9.43
CA PHE A 481 37.69 -0.57 -9.34
C PHE A 481 38.21 -0.30 -7.93
N ASP A 482 39.15 0.64 -7.85
CA ASP A 482 39.72 1.17 -6.62
C ASP A 482 39.96 2.69 -6.79
N PHE A 483 40.08 3.43 -5.69
CA PHE A 483 40.30 4.89 -5.67
C PHE A 483 40.74 5.32 -4.27
N VAL A 484 41.04 6.60 -4.00
CA VAL A 484 41.34 7.03 -2.62
C VAL A 484 40.04 7.14 -1.80
N GLY A 485 40.03 6.62 -0.57
CA GLY A 485 38.85 6.62 0.31
C GLY A 485 37.86 5.48 0.04
N ASN A 486 36.63 5.61 0.54
CA ASN A 486 35.59 4.55 0.43
C ASN A 486 34.50 4.89 -0.61
N THR A 487 34.33 6.16 -0.93
CA THR A 487 33.32 6.68 -1.86
C THR A 487 33.93 7.56 -2.93
N LEU A 488 33.42 7.49 -4.16
CA LEU A 488 33.76 8.39 -5.25
C LEU A 488 32.49 9.12 -5.71
N SER A 489 32.45 10.45 -5.57
CA SER A 489 31.32 11.25 -6.04
C SER A 489 31.22 11.19 -7.56
N LEU A 490 30.01 10.94 -8.05
CA LEU A 490 29.68 10.96 -9.48
C LEU A 490 28.99 12.28 -9.83
N GLN A 491 29.09 12.70 -11.09
CA GLN A 491 28.33 13.81 -11.65
C GLN A 491 27.05 13.29 -12.31
N GLY A 492 26.00 14.11 -12.34
CA GLY A 492 24.69 13.75 -12.88
C GLY A 492 23.79 13.04 -11.86
N SER A 493 22.75 12.36 -12.36
CA SER A 493 21.82 11.60 -11.51
C SER A 493 21.65 10.17 -12.01
N VAL A 494 21.27 9.26 -11.11
CA VAL A 494 21.15 7.83 -11.44
C VAL A 494 20.12 7.57 -12.56
N HIS A 495 19.13 8.46 -12.70
CA HIS A 495 18.04 8.34 -13.68
C HIS A 495 18.27 9.12 -14.99
N SER A 496 19.18 10.11 -15.02
CA SER A 496 19.48 10.91 -16.22
C SER A 496 20.85 10.61 -16.84
N GLY A 497 21.71 9.95 -16.08
CA GLY A 497 23.05 9.56 -16.48
C GLY A 497 24.06 9.96 -15.42
N LEU A 498 25.00 9.05 -15.16
CA LEU A 498 26.11 9.28 -14.24
C LEU A 498 27.42 9.33 -15.00
N SER A 499 28.33 10.19 -14.57
CA SER A 499 29.71 10.19 -15.01
C SER A 499 30.66 10.36 -13.83
N GLY A 500 31.89 9.89 -13.99
CA GLY A 500 32.90 10.02 -12.96
C GLY A 500 34.29 9.70 -13.47
N VAL A 501 35.28 10.06 -12.67
CA VAL A 501 36.68 9.77 -12.96
C VAL A 501 37.26 9.00 -11.79
N ILE A 502 37.66 7.76 -12.05
CA ILE A 502 38.45 6.97 -11.11
C ILE A 502 39.91 7.28 -11.40
N GLU A 503 40.63 7.75 -10.39
CA GLU A 503 42.06 8.01 -10.45
C GLU A 503 42.81 7.00 -9.60
N LEU A 504 43.74 6.28 -10.23
CA LEU A 504 44.73 5.44 -9.56
C LEU A 504 46.07 6.20 -9.63
N PRO A 505 46.39 7.04 -8.63
CA PRO A 505 47.66 7.75 -8.62
C PRO A 505 48.82 6.76 -8.43
N THR A 506 50.02 7.15 -8.87
CA THR A 506 51.23 6.31 -8.82
C THR A 506 51.59 5.86 -7.40
N ASN A 507 51.17 6.61 -6.38
CA ASN A 507 51.42 6.31 -4.99
C ASN A 507 50.33 5.44 -4.32
N LEU A 508 49.26 5.07 -5.04
CA LEU A 508 48.19 4.25 -4.48
C LEU A 508 48.74 2.86 -4.09
N PRO A 509 48.54 2.38 -2.85
CA PRO A 509 49.09 1.10 -2.39
C PRO A 509 48.65 -0.12 -3.20
N THR A 510 47.49 -0.02 -3.85
CA THR A 510 46.84 -1.05 -4.67
C THR A 510 47.01 -0.82 -6.17
N HIS A 511 47.88 0.11 -6.58
CA HIS A 511 48.12 0.40 -7.98
C HIS A 511 48.62 -0.87 -8.71
N PRO A 512 47.96 -1.31 -9.80
CA PRO A 512 48.23 -2.63 -10.41
C PRO A 512 49.63 -2.76 -11.02
N MET A 513 50.26 -1.64 -11.38
CA MET A 513 51.62 -1.60 -11.93
C MET A 513 52.71 -1.39 -10.87
N LYS A 514 52.32 -1.21 -9.59
CA LYS A 514 53.26 -0.94 -8.50
C LYS A 514 53.57 -2.20 -7.71
N HIS A 515 54.83 -2.58 -7.66
CA HIS A 515 55.34 -3.70 -6.89
C HIS A 515 56.39 -3.20 -5.90
N GLN A 516 55.99 -3.05 -4.63
CA GLN A 516 56.81 -2.44 -3.56
C GLN A 516 58.24 -2.99 -3.42
N TRP A 517 58.47 -4.25 -3.81
CA TRP A 517 59.75 -4.95 -3.61
C TRP A 517 60.46 -5.30 -4.92
N HIS A 518 59.92 -4.88 -6.07
CA HIS A 518 60.52 -5.15 -7.36
C HIS A 518 61.17 -3.88 -7.90
N LEU A 519 62.50 -3.93 -8.00
CA LEU A 519 63.43 -2.86 -8.40
C LEU A 519 63.16 -2.13 -9.74
N GLY A 520 62.14 -2.56 -10.49
CA GLY A 520 61.78 -1.98 -11.78
C GLY A 520 60.32 -1.54 -11.85
N HIS A 521 59.61 -1.60 -10.73
CA HIS A 521 58.19 -1.28 -10.58
C HIS A 521 57.88 -0.73 -9.16
N ASP A 522 58.88 -0.25 -8.44
CA ASP A 522 58.72 0.27 -7.07
C ASP A 522 58.64 1.80 -7.02
N ASP A 523 58.82 2.47 -8.17
CA ASP A 523 58.81 3.93 -8.32
C ASP A 523 59.98 4.59 -7.55
N GLN A 524 61.06 3.82 -7.35
CA GLN A 524 62.28 4.24 -6.68
C GLN A 524 63.50 4.06 -7.59
N ASN A 525 64.52 4.89 -7.37
CA ASN A 525 65.79 4.70 -8.02
C ASN A 525 66.44 3.42 -7.50
N ASN A 526 66.59 2.44 -8.37
CA ASN A 526 67.20 1.15 -8.08
C ASN A 526 68.60 1.20 -7.42
N SER A 527 69.31 2.32 -7.54
CA SER A 527 70.67 2.48 -7.01
C SER A 527 70.75 3.21 -5.67
N THR A 528 69.72 3.97 -5.28
CA THR A 528 69.73 4.78 -4.04
C THR A 528 68.50 4.57 -3.14
N GLY A 529 67.42 3.96 -3.64
CA GLY A 529 66.16 3.81 -2.92
C GLY A 529 65.39 5.13 -2.72
N ASP A 530 65.87 6.22 -3.34
CA ASP A 530 65.17 7.50 -3.35
C ASP A 530 64.02 7.46 -4.37
N VAL A 531 62.98 8.28 -4.17
CA VAL A 531 61.92 8.46 -5.17
C VAL A 531 62.54 8.97 -6.48
N ILE A 532 62.08 8.45 -7.62
CA ILE A 532 62.50 8.95 -8.93
C ILE A 532 62.01 10.41 -9.09
N ASP A 533 62.93 11.37 -9.14
CA ASP A 533 62.65 12.79 -9.44
C ASP A 533 62.86 13.03 -10.95
N ASP A 534 61.77 13.02 -11.72
CA ASP A 534 61.78 13.17 -13.18
C ASP A 534 61.61 14.63 -13.67
N THR A 535 62.18 15.60 -12.97
CA THR A 535 62.18 16.99 -13.49
C THR A 535 63.07 17.18 -14.73
N ALA A 536 63.81 16.14 -15.20
CA ALA A 536 64.75 16.25 -16.32
C ALA A 536 64.99 14.99 -17.19
N SER A 537 64.29 13.85 -17.02
CA SER A 537 64.51 12.66 -17.86
C SER A 537 63.54 12.59 -19.07
N THR A 538 63.89 11.74 -20.04
CA THR A 538 63.04 11.39 -21.19
C THR A 538 62.41 9.99 -21.09
N PHE A 539 62.55 9.27 -19.98
CA PHE A 539 61.84 8.03 -19.61
C PHE A 539 62.48 7.45 -18.34
N THR A 540 61.80 7.53 -17.18
CA THR A 540 61.85 6.51 -16.10
C THR A 540 60.65 6.61 -15.14
N ASP A 541 59.44 6.87 -15.64
CA ASP A 541 58.23 6.56 -14.86
C ASP A 541 57.96 5.05 -14.98
N GLU A 542 58.27 4.30 -13.92
CA GLU A 542 57.99 2.86 -13.83
C GLU A 542 56.51 2.57 -13.60
N VAL A 543 55.82 3.53 -12.98
CA VAL A 543 54.41 3.47 -12.62
C VAL A 543 53.73 4.73 -13.13
N TRP A 544 52.77 4.57 -14.04
CA TRP A 544 52.00 5.68 -14.61
C TRP A 544 50.66 5.82 -13.89
N PRO A 545 50.15 7.04 -13.66
CA PRO A 545 48.80 7.20 -13.15
C PRO A 545 47.80 6.63 -14.15
N ILE A 546 46.83 5.87 -13.67
CA ILE A 546 45.73 5.33 -14.48
C ILE A 546 44.48 6.14 -14.19
N THR A 547 43.91 6.72 -15.24
CA THR A 547 42.65 7.46 -15.16
C THR A 547 41.58 6.70 -15.92
N ARG A 548 40.45 6.42 -15.27
CA ARG A 548 39.30 5.75 -15.87
C ARG A 548 38.11 6.69 -15.84
N THR A 549 37.75 7.25 -16.99
CA THR A 549 36.57 8.11 -17.14
C THR A 549 35.39 7.22 -17.49
N LEU A 550 34.43 7.10 -16.58
CA LEU A 550 33.27 6.23 -16.74
C LEU A 550 31.99 7.03 -16.96
N SER A 551 31.04 6.42 -17.68
CA SER A 551 29.68 6.91 -17.83
C SER A 551 28.66 5.77 -17.79
N LEU A 552 27.52 6.02 -17.15
CA LEU A 552 26.35 5.15 -17.11
C LEU A 552 25.19 5.92 -17.75
N THR A 553 24.74 5.47 -18.91
CA THR A 553 23.63 6.10 -19.65
C THR A 553 22.39 5.19 -19.57
N PRO A 554 21.33 5.56 -18.84
CA PRO A 554 20.13 4.73 -18.68
C PRO A 554 19.33 4.61 -19.99
N ASN A 555 18.66 3.47 -20.21
CA ASN A 555 17.79 3.25 -21.38
C ASN A 555 16.37 3.81 -21.20
N SER A 556 15.88 3.85 -19.96
CA SER A 556 14.50 4.21 -19.59
C SER A 556 14.42 4.64 -18.13
N ALA A 557 13.23 5.09 -17.70
CA ALA A 557 12.88 5.35 -16.31
C ALA A 557 12.91 4.08 -15.46
N LEU A 558 12.72 4.23 -14.15
CA LEU A 558 12.83 3.15 -13.16
C LEU A 558 11.80 2.03 -13.39
N GLU A 559 12.26 0.81 -13.64
CA GLU A 559 11.39 -0.35 -13.80
C GLU A 559 11.25 -1.10 -12.47
N PRO A 560 10.05 -1.49 -11.99
CA PRO A 560 9.94 -2.30 -10.77
C PRO A 560 10.61 -3.68 -10.95
N THR A 561 11.41 -4.12 -9.97
CA THR A 561 12.00 -5.48 -9.95
C THR A 561 11.03 -6.46 -9.29
N PRO A 562 10.72 -7.62 -9.92
CA PRO A 562 9.95 -8.69 -9.27
C PRO A 562 10.48 -9.14 -7.92
N ASP A 563 11.81 -9.08 -7.75
CA ASP A 563 12.48 -9.67 -6.60
C ASP A 563 12.54 -8.75 -5.37
N ASN A 564 12.59 -7.42 -5.56
CA ASN A 564 12.76 -6.47 -4.45
C ASN A 564 11.72 -5.33 -4.43
N GLY A 565 11.01 -5.04 -5.52
CA GLY A 565 9.97 -4.00 -5.58
C GLY A 565 10.45 -2.56 -5.36
N LEU A 566 11.77 -2.33 -5.25
CA LEU A 566 12.37 -1.01 -5.01
C LEU A 566 12.90 -0.32 -6.28
N GLY A 567 12.92 -1.03 -7.41
CA GLY A 567 13.25 -0.49 -8.73
C GLY A 567 14.57 -1.01 -9.34
N ARG A 568 14.62 -0.94 -10.67
CA ARG A 568 15.69 -1.39 -11.57
C ARG A 568 16.04 -0.30 -12.56
N LEU A 569 17.33 -0.15 -12.84
CA LEU A 569 17.83 0.67 -13.93
C LEU A 569 18.68 -0.19 -14.86
N THR A 570 18.48 -0.04 -16.16
CA THR A 570 19.33 -0.65 -17.18
C THR A 570 19.87 0.42 -18.10
N GLY A 571 21.05 0.19 -18.66
CA GLY A 571 21.68 1.19 -19.51
C GLY A 571 22.91 0.69 -20.24
N VAL A 572 23.63 1.65 -20.81
CA VAL A 572 24.96 1.46 -21.39
C VAL A 572 25.99 1.93 -20.38
N TYR A 573 26.98 1.08 -20.10
CA TYR A 573 28.19 1.47 -19.40
C TYR A 573 29.28 1.69 -20.43
N GLU A 574 29.99 2.81 -20.34
CA GLU A 574 31.16 3.10 -21.16
C GLU A 574 32.27 3.67 -20.29
N GLU A 575 33.51 3.30 -20.61
CA GLU A 575 34.67 3.75 -19.88
C GLU A 575 35.87 3.97 -20.80
N GLN A 576 36.57 5.08 -20.61
CA GLN A 576 37.83 5.41 -21.27
C GLN A 576 38.98 5.31 -20.27
N ILE A 577 40.01 4.54 -20.62
CA ILE A 577 41.14 4.23 -19.74
C ILE A 577 42.42 4.81 -20.32
N HIS A 578 43.06 5.68 -19.53
CA HIS A 578 44.36 6.28 -19.79
C HIS A 578 45.42 5.66 -18.88
N GLY A 579 46.69 5.65 -19.30
CA GLY A 579 47.82 5.23 -18.47
C GLY A 579 48.15 3.73 -18.50
N LEU A 580 47.22 2.87 -18.97
CA LEU A 580 47.52 1.45 -19.24
C LEU A 580 48.20 1.23 -20.60
N HIS A 581 47.95 2.13 -21.55
CA HIS A 581 48.50 2.12 -22.90
C HIS A 581 48.75 3.57 -23.35
N LYS A 582 49.61 3.75 -24.35
CA LYS A 582 49.94 5.08 -24.91
C LYS A 582 48.75 5.78 -25.58
N ASP A 583 47.83 4.96 -26.10
CA ASP A 583 46.56 5.37 -26.71
C ASP A 583 45.42 4.98 -25.76
N VAL A 584 44.33 5.74 -25.77
CA VAL A 584 43.17 5.52 -24.90
C VAL A 584 42.48 4.20 -25.24
N ILE A 585 42.15 3.41 -24.21
CA ILE A 585 41.35 2.20 -24.37
C ILE A 585 39.92 2.54 -23.99
N THR A 586 38.97 2.30 -24.90
CA THR A 586 37.55 2.48 -24.64
C THR A 586 36.92 1.10 -24.48
N VAL A 587 36.16 0.89 -23.41
CA VAL A 587 35.34 -0.31 -23.20
C VAL A 587 33.87 0.08 -23.08
N ARG A 588 32.99 -0.78 -23.57
CA ARG A 588 31.55 -0.54 -23.56
C ARG A 588 30.79 -1.84 -23.27
N GLY A 589 29.62 -1.70 -22.66
CA GLY A 589 28.70 -2.79 -22.43
C GLY A 589 27.36 -2.34 -21.87
N ARG A 590 26.60 -3.30 -21.34
CA ARG A 590 25.27 -3.06 -20.74
C ARG A 590 25.36 -3.19 -19.23
N TYR A 591 24.64 -2.35 -18.49
CA TYR A 591 24.51 -2.50 -17.04
C TYR A 591 23.07 -2.73 -16.61
N GLU A 592 22.94 -3.37 -15.45
CA GLU A 592 21.72 -3.45 -14.65
C GLU A 592 22.06 -3.08 -13.21
N LEU A 593 21.25 -2.21 -12.59
CA LEU A 593 21.30 -1.83 -11.17
C LEU A 593 19.94 -2.08 -10.54
N ASN A 594 19.93 -2.72 -9.36
CA ASN A 594 18.74 -2.94 -8.57
C ASN A 594 18.84 -2.14 -7.26
N ARG A 595 17.78 -1.42 -6.89
CA ARG A 595 17.70 -0.75 -5.59
C ARG A 595 17.54 -1.80 -4.50
N ILE A 596 18.44 -1.78 -3.53
CA ILE A 596 18.55 -2.74 -2.42
C ILE A 596 17.80 -2.22 -1.18
N ASN A 597 17.84 -0.92 -0.93
CA ASN A 597 17.11 -0.24 0.14
C ASN A 597 16.96 1.26 -0.20
N THR A 598 16.33 2.01 0.70
CA THR A 598 16.07 3.45 0.55
C THR A 598 16.83 4.29 1.58
N ILE A 599 17.87 3.73 2.21
CA ILE A 599 18.67 4.43 3.22
C ILE A 599 19.54 5.46 2.50
N ASP A 600 19.23 6.73 2.70
CA ASP A 600 19.80 7.90 2.02
C ASP A 600 21.09 8.44 2.66
N VAL A 601 21.50 7.87 3.79
CA VAL A 601 22.72 8.24 4.51
C VAL A 601 23.68 7.05 4.59
N ILE A 602 24.96 7.33 4.34
CA ILE A 602 26.09 6.45 4.57
C ILE A 602 26.99 7.04 5.67
N ASP A 603 27.58 6.17 6.50
CA ASP A 603 28.47 6.55 7.60
C ASP A 603 27.87 7.64 8.54
N PRO A 604 26.65 7.43 9.10
CA PRO A 604 25.96 8.42 9.94
C PRO A 604 26.64 8.69 11.30
#